data_AF-A0A9Q3WJY3-F1
#
_entry.id   AF-A0A9Q3WJY3-F1
#
_cell.length_a   1.000
_cell.length_b   1.000
_cell.length_c   1.000
_cell.angle_alpha   90.00
_cell.angle_beta   90.00
_cell.angle_gamma   90.00
#
_symmetry.space_group_name_H-M   'P 1'
#
loop_
_entity.id
_entity.type
_entity.pdbx_description
1 polymer ?
#
loop_
_entity_poly.entity_id
_entity_poly.type
_entity_poly.pdbx_seq_one_letter_code
_entity_poly.pdbx_strand_id
1 'polypeptide(L)'
;MRAFLSDPLNRAWLALLALSLAGALLTLVPVPQALIGAGVLILALVKARLILSRYLELGQSPAWMRGIGTVLTGFVLLLLALSLL
;
A
#
# COMPACT_ATOMS: atom_id res chain seq x y z
N MET A 1 7.80 14.94 -20.89
CA MET A 1 6.87 14.50 -19.83
C MET A 1 5.94 13.36 -20.23
N ARG A 2 5.27 13.36 -21.41
CA ARG A 2 4.33 12.28 -21.79
C ARG A 2 4.95 10.88 -21.79
N ALA A 3 6.16 10.71 -22.30
CA ALA A 3 6.86 9.42 -22.31
C ALA A 3 7.14 8.83 -20.91
N PHE A 4 7.39 9.68 -19.90
CA PHE A 4 7.62 9.26 -18.52
C PHE A 4 6.33 8.66 -17.90
N LEU A 5 5.17 9.25 -18.20
CA LEU A 5 3.87 8.77 -17.72
C LEU A 5 3.36 7.54 -18.49
N SER A 6 3.94 7.22 -19.65
CA SER A 6 3.61 6.01 -20.40
C SER A 6 4.22 4.76 -19.79
N ASP A 7 5.35 4.89 -19.09
CA ASP A 7 6.03 3.78 -18.46
C ASP A 7 5.29 3.31 -17.19
N PRO A 8 4.83 2.05 -17.13
CA PRO A 8 4.11 1.52 -15.97
C PRO A 8 4.92 1.57 -14.67
N LEU A 9 6.25 1.48 -14.72
CA LEU A 9 7.12 1.56 -13.55
C LEU A 9 7.15 2.98 -12.98
N ASN A 10 7.29 3.99 -13.84
CA ASN A 10 7.27 5.39 -13.44
C ASN A 10 5.91 5.82 -12.88
N ARG A 11 4.82 5.29 -13.43
CA ARG A 11 3.47 5.48 -12.85
C ARG A 11 3.36 4.86 -11.45
N ALA A 12 3.91 3.66 -11.25
CA ALA A 12 3.94 3.02 -9.95
C ALA A 12 4.76 3.83 -8.94
N TRP A 13 5.91 4.36 -9.35
CA TRP A 13 6.73 5.25 -8.54
C TRP A 13 5.97 6.51 -8.11
N LEU A 14 5.30 7.19 -9.05
CA LEU A 14 4.47 8.36 -8.73
C LEU A 14 3.32 8.02 -7.78
N ALA A 15 2.69 6.86 -7.96
CA ALA A 15 1.66 6.39 -7.04
C ALA A 15 2.22 6.13 -5.63
N LEU A 16 3.43 5.58 -5.50
CA LEU A 16 4.09 5.40 -4.19
C LEU A 16 4.42 6.74 -3.52
N LEU A 17 4.85 7.75 -4.29
CA LEU A 17 5.03 9.11 -3.77
C LEU A 17 3.71 9.69 -3.27
N ALA A 18 2.64 9.59 -4.06
CA ALA A 18 1.32 10.08 -3.68
C ALA A 18 0.79 9.36 -2.42
N LEU A 19 0.94 8.04 -2.32
CA LEU A 19 0.57 7.26 -1.15
C LEU A 19 1.42 7.62 0.09
N SER A 20 2.66 8.05 -0.09
CA SER A 20 3.53 8.49 1.01
C SER A 20 3.16 9.88 1.50
N LEU A 21 2.85 10.79 0.58
CA LEU A 21 2.29 12.09 0.92
C LEU A 21 0.94 11.92 1.64
N ALA A 22 0.05 11.06 1.16
CA ALA A 22 -1.22 10.77 1.81
C ALA A 22 -1.03 10.26 3.25
N GLY A 23 -0.06 9.37 3.48
CA GLY A 23 0.29 8.91 4.82
C GLY A 23 0.79 10.03 5.73
N ALA A 24 1.63 10.93 5.23
CA ALA A 24 2.11 12.08 5.98
C ALA A 24 0.99 13.09 6.30
N LEU A 25 0.10 13.37 5.33
CA LEU A 25 -1.05 14.24 5.56
C LEU A 25 -2.01 13.65 6.58
N LEU A 26 -2.18 12.32 6.57
CA LEU A 26 -3.06 11.61 7.50
C LEU A 26 -2.63 11.79 8.97
N THR A 27 -1.34 12.01 9.24
CA THR A 27 -0.85 12.29 10.61
C THR A 27 -1.14 13.71 11.09
N LEU A 28 -1.56 14.61 10.20
CA LEU A 28 -1.92 15.99 10.54
C LEU A 28 -3.41 16.15 10.85
N VAL A 29 -4.22 15.13 10.57
CA VAL A 29 -5.67 15.17 10.78
C VAL A 29 -5.98 14.93 12.27
N PRO A 30 -6.78 15.79 12.92
CA PRO A 30 -7.14 15.65 14.34
C PRO A 30 -8.25 14.61 14.54
N VAL A 31 -7.93 13.34 14.25
CA VAL A 31 -8.83 12.19 14.45
C VAL A 31 -8.25 11.24 15.49
N PRO A 32 -9.08 10.37 16.10
CA PRO A 32 -8.63 9.34 17.03
C PRO A 32 -7.44 8.54 16.50
N GLN A 33 -6.47 8.24 17.37
CA GLN A 33 -5.25 7.50 17.02
C GLN A 33 -5.54 6.12 16.40
N ALA A 34 -6.63 5.46 16.80
CA ALA A 34 -7.09 4.21 16.19
C ALA A 34 -7.40 4.36 14.69
N LEU A 35 -8.05 5.46 14.28
CA LEU A 35 -8.34 5.74 12.88
C LEU A 35 -7.07 6.07 12.09
N ILE A 36 -6.11 6.77 12.72
CA ILE A 36 -4.80 7.03 12.14
C ILE A 36 -4.07 5.71 11.88
N GLY A 37 -4.00 4.83 12.88
CA GLY A 37 -3.38 3.51 12.77
C GLY A 37 -4.01 2.65 11.67
N ALA A 38 -5.35 2.58 11.63
CA ALA A 38 -6.08 1.88 10.58
C ALA A 38 -5.76 2.46 9.18
N GLY A 39 -5.76 3.79 9.04
CA GLY A 39 -5.42 4.47 7.80
C GLY A 39 -4.00 4.14 7.32
N VAL A 40 -3.02 4.17 8.23
CA VAL A 40 -1.63 3.80 7.93
C VAL A 40 -1.52 2.34 7.47
N LEU A 41 -2.20 1.42 8.15
CA LEU A 41 -2.20 0.00 7.78
C LEU A 41 -2.82 -0.25 6.40
N ILE A 42 -3.91 0.44 6.07
CA ILE A 42 -4.53 0.38 4.73
C ILE A 42 -3.57 0.92 3.68
N LEU A 43 -2.96 2.09 3.91
CA LEU A 43 -1.98 2.66 2.99
C LEU A 43 -0.76 1.75 2.80
N ALA A 44 -0.28 1.12 3.86
CA ALA A 44 0.82 0.15 3.79
C ALA A 44 0.46 -1.07 2.94
N LEU A 45 -0.75 -1.62 3.10
CA LEU A 45 -1.23 -2.74 2.29
C LEU A 45 -1.32 -2.38 0.80
N VAL A 46 -1.81 -1.19 0.47
CA VAL A 46 -1.89 -0.69 -0.91
C VAL A 46 -0.50 -0.53 -1.51
N LYS A 47 0.45 0.08 -0.79
CA LYS A 47 1.85 0.22 -1.23
C LYS A 47 2.49 -1.15 -1.49
N ALA A 48 2.30 -2.10 -0.57
CA ALA A 48 2.85 -3.44 -0.71
C ALA A 48 2.31 -4.15 -1.96
N ARG A 49 0.99 -4.07 -2.23
CA ARG A 49 0.39 -4.64 -3.45
C ARG A 49 0.92 -3.98 -4.72
N LEU A 50 1.15 -2.67 -4.70
CA LEU A 50 1.72 -1.96 -5.84
C LEU A 50 3.17 -2.40 -6.11
N ILE A 51 4.00 -2.51 -5.07
CA ILE A 51 5.39 -2.98 -5.16
C ILE A 51 5.44 -4.43 -5.67
N LEU A 52 4.64 -5.32 -5.08
CA LEU A 52 4.56 -6.72 -5.51
C LEU A 52 4.18 -6.84 -6.98
N SER A 53 3.18 -6.09 -7.44
CA SER A 53 2.72 -6.18 -8.83
C SER A 53 3.66 -5.56 -9.86
N ARG A 54 4.33 -4.44 -9.53
CA ARG A 54 5.07 -3.63 -10.51
C ARG A 54 6.59 -3.68 -10.37
N TYR A 55 7.12 -3.80 -9.16
CA TYR A 55 8.55 -3.83 -8.90
C TYR A 55 9.10 -5.25 -8.78
N LEU A 56 8.30 -6.17 -8.23
CA LEU A 56 8.65 -7.59 -8.16
C LEU A 56 8.05 -8.41 -9.31
N GLU A 57 7.40 -7.72 -10.26
CA GLU A 57 6.80 -8.29 -11.48
C GLU A 57 5.84 -9.47 -11.25
N LEU A 58 5.34 -9.64 -10.01
CA LEU A 58 4.40 -10.71 -9.67
C LEU A 58 3.04 -10.52 -10.38
N GLY A 59 2.81 -9.37 -11.02
CA GLY A 59 1.69 -9.19 -11.93
C GLY A 59 1.68 -10.19 -13.10
N GLN A 60 2.85 -10.71 -13.50
CA GLN A 60 2.97 -11.77 -14.51
C GLN A 60 2.64 -13.17 -13.94
N SER A 61 2.57 -13.33 -12.61
CA SER A 61 2.31 -14.61 -11.95
C SER A 61 1.13 -14.52 -10.96
N PRO A 62 -0.12 -14.75 -11.43
CA PRO A 62 -1.33 -14.55 -10.63
C PRO A 62 -1.44 -15.46 -9.41
N ALA A 63 -0.77 -16.62 -9.41
CA ALA A 63 -0.77 -17.55 -8.27
C ALA A 63 0.04 -16.98 -7.10
N TRP A 64 1.27 -16.54 -7.36
CA TRP A 64 2.15 -15.92 -6.36
C TRP A 64 1.58 -14.61 -5.81
N MET A 65 1.04 -13.78 -6.70
CA MET A 65 0.39 -12.51 -6.31
C MET A 65 -0.77 -12.74 -5.34
N ARG A 66 -1.59 -13.76 -5.57
CA ARG A 66 -2.70 -14.13 -4.68
C ARG A 66 -2.18 -14.68 -3.34
N GLY A 67 -1.24 -15.61 -3.36
CA GLY A 67 -0.69 -16.22 -2.15
C GLY A 67 -0.08 -15.19 -1.20
N ILE A 68 0.88 -14.39 -1.71
CA ILE A 68 1.54 -13.34 -0.92
C ILE A 68 0.52 -12.28 -0.50
N GLY A 69 -0.37 -11.87 -1.41
CA GLY A 69 -1.42 -10.88 -1.12
C GLY A 69 -2.35 -11.31 0.01
N THR A 70 -2.75 -12.58 0.08
CA THR A 70 -3.59 -13.13 1.15
C THR A 70 -2.87 -13.11 2.49
N VAL A 71 -1.63 -13.61 2.54
CA VAL A 71 -0.82 -13.61 3.78
C VAL A 71 -0.62 -12.19 4.30
N LEU A 72 -0.27 -11.25 3.41
CA LEU A 72 -0.03 -9.86 3.77
C LEU A 72 -1.30 -9.18 4.28
N THR A 73 -2.46 -9.49 3.67
CA THR A 73 -3.76 -8.97 4.13
C THR A 73 -4.11 -9.54 5.50
N GLY A 74 -3.93 -10.84 5.72
CA GLY A 74 -4.14 -11.47 7.03
C GLY A 74 -3.25 -10.87 8.11
N PHE A 75 -1.97 -10.63 7.80
CA PHE A 75 -1.04 -9.96 8.71
C PHE A 75 -1.49 -8.53 9.04
N VAL A 76 -1.92 -7.75 8.05
CA VAL A 76 -2.44 -6.38 8.27
C VAL A 76 -3.71 -6.39 9.12
N LEU A 77 -4.62 -7.35 8.90
CA LEU A 77 -5.83 -7.50 9.72
C LEU A 77 -5.49 -7.88 11.16
N LEU A 78 -4.50 -8.74 11.37
CA LEU A 78 -4.00 -9.09 12.70
C LEU A 78 -3.44 -7.87 13.42
N LEU A 79 -2.59 -7.08 12.76
CA LEU A 79 -2.05 -5.84 13.32
C LEU A 79 -3.16 -4.81 13.61
N LEU A 80 -4.17 -4.73 12.75
CA LEU A 80 -5.32 -3.87 12.99
C LEU A 80 -6.08 -4.29 14.24
N ALA A 81 -6.40 -5.58 14.36
CA ALA A 81 -7.08 -6.11 15.55
C ALA A 81 -6.26 -5.86 16.82
N LEU A 82 -4.95 -6.06 16.76
CA LEU A 82 -4.05 -5.78 17.87
C LEU A 82 -3.98 -4.29 18.23
N SER A 83 -4.04 -3.40 17.22
CA SER A 83 -4.02 -1.95 17.44
C SER A 83 -5.31 -1.38 18.06
N LEU A 84 -6.39 -2.17 18.04
CA LEU A 84 -7.69 -1.80 18.59
C LEU A 84 -7.94 -2.38 20.00
N LEU A 85 -7.05 -3.27 20.46
CA LEU A 85 -7.06 -3.84 21.80
C LEU A 85 -6.38 -2.87 22.78
#